data_AF-A0A9D8TFY1-F1
#
_entry.id   AF-A0A9D8TFY1-F1
#
_cell.length_a   1.000
_cell.length_b   1.000
_cell.length_c   1.000
_cell.angle_alpha   90.00
_cell.angle_beta   90.00
_cell.angle_gamma   90.00
#
_symmetry.space_group_name_H-M   'P 1'
#
loop_
_entity.id
_entity.type
_entity.pdbx_description
1 polymer ?
#
loop_
_entity_poly.entity_id
_entity_poly.type
_entity_poly.pdbx_seq_one_letter_code
_entity_poly.pdbx_strand_id
1 'polypeptide(L)'
;MKKFIILLSMTFILSSCYTHSYFVDGTYHLSETNVQGNLKSISQDNVYSDDYLTLRSEINDTKIDLAIKNNHTSSIRVLWDEAAYIDNIGNSHRIIHMGTKLVDKEKAQVPSVIPAGAQLKDVVAPSDGIEFKNGEWVYEPLHYNKFPNSISAEEILKQYESRPELTKTQLLLPIEINGEKIEYTLTYKGSNFYVKHTKEYDATKTLIGTYATTGGLTILMYILLIPYM
;
A
#
# COMPACT_ATOMS: atom_id res chain seq x y z
N MET A 1 -33.92 -42.08 43.26
CA MET A 1 -34.78 -41.08 42.57
C MET A 1 -34.05 -39.74 42.63
N LYS A 2 -33.17 -39.44 41.68
CA LYS A 2 -33.38 -38.48 40.56
C LYS A 2 -34.13 -37.21 41.00
N LYS A 3 -33.42 -36.06 40.99
CA LYS A 3 -33.84 -34.68 40.63
C LYS A 3 -32.83 -33.69 41.26
N PHE A 4 -32.33 -32.63 40.65
CA PHE A 4 -32.05 -32.23 39.27
C PHE A 4 -31.07 -31.05 39.41
N ILE A 5 -30.12 -30.96 38.49
CA ILE A 5 -29.01 -30.00 38.39
C ILE A 5 -29.50 -28.55 38.34
N ILE A 6 -28.82 -27.62 39.03
CA ILE A 6 -28.49 -26.27 38.49
C ILE A 6 -27.08 -25.88 38.99
N LEU A 7 -26.07 -26.29 38.22
CA LEU A 7 -24.75 -25.67 38.26
C LEU A 7 -24.88 -24.39 37.42
N LEU A 8 -24.95 -23.23 38.09
CA LEU A 8 -24.93 -21.94 37.39
C LEU A 8 -23.52 -21.73 36.85
N SER A 9 -23.23 -22.31 35.69
CA SER A 9 -22.03 -22.01 34.91
C SER A 9 -22.13 -20.56 34.47
N MET A 10 -21.52 -19.67 35.24
CA MET A 10 -21.28 -18.29 34.85
C MET A 10 -20.22 -18.33 33.74
N THR A 11 -20.69 -18.58 32.52
CA THR A 11 -19.93 -18.37 31.30
C THR A 11 -19.57 -16.89 31.25
N PHE A 12 -18.35 -16.57 31.70
CA PHE A 12 -17.69 -15.32 31.35
C PHE A 12 -17.56 -15.33 29.83
N ILE A 13 -18.50 -14.67 29.16
CA ILE A 13 -18.36 -14.30 27.76
C ILE A 13 -17.20 -13.30 27.75
N LEU A 14 -15.98 -13.79 27.50
CA LEU A 14 -14.90 -12.97 27.00
C LEU A 14 -15.37 -12.48 25.63
N SER A 15 -16.14 -11.39 25.63
CA SER A 15 -16.40 -10.63 24.42
C SER A 15 -15.06 -10.02 24.02
N SER A 16 -14.29 -10.77 23.24
CA SER A 16 -13.12 -10.27 22.55
C SER A 16 -13.54 -8.98 21.84
N CYS A 17 -13.00 -7.85 22.28
CA CYS A 17 -13.12 -6.60 21.57
C CYS A 17 -12.40 -6.78 20.23
N TYR A 18 -13.15 -7.15 19.20
CA TYR A 18 -12.66 -7.10 17.83
C TYR A 18 -12.79 -5.66 17.35
N THR A 19 -11.66 -5.07 16.97
CA THR A 19 -11.69 -3.85 16.18
C THR A 19 -11.95 -4.30 14.75
N HIS A 20 -13.11 -3.95 14.21
CA HIS A 20 -13.30 -4.03 12.76
C HIS A 20 -12.43 -2.93 12.14
N SER A 21 -11.99 -3.12 10.91
CA SER A 21 -11.46 -2.03 10.13
C SER A 21 -12.03 -2.13 8.73
N TYR A 22 -12.44 -0.98 8.21
CA TYR A 22 -12.96 -0.83 6.86
C TYR A 22 -11.84 -0.31 5.98
N PHE A 23 -11.71 -0.90 4.79
CA PHE A 23 -10.82 -0.40 3.75
C PHE A 23 -11.60 -0.15 2.48
N VAL A 24 -11.19 0.87 1.74
CA VAL A 24 -11.67 1.09 0.39
C VAL A 24 -10.67 0.52 -0.58
N ASP A 25 -11.16 -0.29 -1.50
CA ASP A 25 -10.39 -0.82 -2.62
C ASP A 25 -11.07 -0.42 -3.93
N GLY A 26 -10.34 -0.42 -5.04
CA GLY A 26 -10.82 0.03 -6.34
C GLY A 26 -9.90 -0.36 -7.48
N THR A 27 -10.38 -0.18 -8.71
CA THR A 27 -9.58 -0.42 -9.93
C THR A 27 -8.93 0.89 -10.37
N TYR A 28 -7.61 0.88 -10.57
CA TYR A 28 -6.88 2.07 -10.98
C TYR A 28 -6.35 1.93 -12.40
N HIS A 29 -6.49 2.99 -13.19
CA HIS A 29 -6.01 3.05 -14.57
C HIS A 29 -5.16 4.30 -14.79
N LEU A 30 -4.16 4.21 -15.64
CA LEU A 30 -3.36 5.37 -16.03
C LEU A 30 -4.26 6.34 -16.81
N SER A 31 -4.42 7.54 -16.26
CA SER A 31 -5.37 8.54 -16.78
C SER A 31 -4.68 9.73 -17.42
N GLU A 32 -3.53 10.13 -16.88
CA GLU A 32 -2.80 11.33 -17.28
C GLU A 32 -1.30 11.11 -17.10
N THR A 33 -0.50 11.83 -17.87
CA THR A 33 0.94 11.94 -17.66
C THR A 33 1.33 13.41 -17.77
N ASN A 34 2.10 13.89 -16.80
CA ASN A 34 2.67 15.22 -16.79
C ASN A 34 4.17 15.12 -17.02
N VAL A 35 4.67 15.75 -18.08
CA VAL A 35 6.10 15.81 -18.39
C VAL A 35 6.58 17.26 -18.27
N GLN A 36 7.34 17.55 -17.21
CA GLN A 36 7.83 18.90 -16.91
C GLN A 36 6.76 20.01 -16.98
N GLY A 37 5.57 19.75 -16.43
CA GLY A 37 4.44 20.68 -16.45
C GLY A 37 3.48 20.52 -17.64
N ASN A 38 3.84 19.74 -18.66
CA ASN A 38 3.00 19.48 -19.83
C ASN A 38 2.09 18.28 -19.57
N LEU A 39 0.81 18.55 -19.30
CA LEU A 39 -0.19 17.53 -19.03
C LEU A 39 -0.75 16.92 -20.33
N LYS A 40 -0.77 15.58 -20.40
CA LYS A 40 -1.38 14.79 -21.48
C LYS A 40 -2.33 13.76 -20.91
N SER A 41 -3.60 13.82 -21.30
CA SER A 41 -4.59 12.77 -20.99
C SER A 41 -4.31 11.50 -21.79
N ILE A 42 -4.53 10.34 -21.16
CA ILE A 42 -4.36 9.02 -21.76
C ILE A 42 -5.75 8.43 -21.98
N SER A 43 -6.12 8.21 -23.25
CA SER A 43 -7.47 7.80 -23.60
C SER A 43 -7.67 6.28 -23.65
N GLN A 44 -6.60 5.47 -23.75
CA GLN A 44 -6.65 3.99 -23.71
C GLN A 44 -5.24 3.35 -23.60
N ASP A 45 -5.20 2.08 -23.19
CA ASP A 45 -4.05 1.14 -23.17
C ASP A 45 -2.97 1.31 -22.10
N ASN A 46 -3.12 2.20 -21.12
CA ASN A 46 -2.11 2.43 -20.08
C ASN A 46 -0.71 2.75 -20.66
N VAL A 47 -0.66 3.31 -21.87
CA VAL A 47 0.57 3.66 -22.59
C VAL A 47 0.66 5.17 -22.78
N TYR A 48 1.79 5.73 -22.40
CA TYR A 48 2.24 7.06 -22.77
C TYR A 48 3.41 6.93 -23.77
N SER A 49 3.48 7.83 -24.75
CA SER A 49 4.64 7.94 -25.63
C SER A 49 4.90 9.38 -26.02
N ASP A 50 6.19 9.70 -26.10
CA ASP A 50 6.77 10.91 -26.68
C ASP A 50 7.99 10.54 -27.55
N ASP A 51 8.80 11.54 -27.91
CA ASP A 51 10.00 11.39 -28.72
C ASP A 51 11.16 10.69 -27.97
N TYR A 52 11.13 10.68 -26.64
CA TYR A 52 12.20 10.14 -25.80
C TYR A 52 11.94 8.69 -25.41
N LEU A 53 10.70 8.35 -25.06
CA LEU A 53 10.35 7.04 -24.55
C LEU A 53 8.88 6.65 -24.81
N THR A 54 8.63 5.36 -24.63
CA THR A 54 7.28 4.82 -24.46
C THR A 54 7.19 4.18 -23.08
N LEU A 55 6.24 4.64 -22.27
CA LEU A 55 5.93 4.15 -20.93
C LEU A 55 4.63 3.35 -20.97
N ARG A 56 4.67 2.08 -20.57
CA ARG A 56 3.47 1.33 -20.18
C ARG A 56 3.52 1.10 -18.68
N SER A 57 2.42 1.37 -18.00
CA SER A 57 2.34 1.16 -16.56
C SER A 57 0.99 0.64 -16.10
N GLU A 58 1.03 -0.42 -15.30
CA GLU A 58 -0.15 -1.04 -14.71
C GLU A 58 0.00 -1.04 -13.20
N ILE A 59 -1.03 -0.57 -12.51
CA ILE A 59 -1.06 -0.52 -11.05
C ILE A 59 -1.93 -1.67 -10.54
N ASN A 60 -1.39 -2.45 -9.61
CA ASN A 60 -2.12 -3.49 -8.90
C ASN A 60 -2.25 -3.11 -7.42
N ASP A 61 -2.79 -4.01 -6.60
CA ASP A 61 -3.11 -3.74 -5.19
C ASP A 61 -1.91 -3.26 -4.37
N THR A 62 -0.68 -3.73 -4.67
CA THR A 62 0.51 -3.53 -3.82
C THR A 62 1.72 -2.99 -4.56
N LYS A 63 1.70 -2.98 -5.90
CA LYS A 63 2.85 -2.67 -6.76
C LYS A 63 2.41 -2.01 -8.06
N ILE A 64 3.38 -1.41 -8.73
CA ILE A 64 3.20 -0.82 -10.06
C ILE A 64 4.18 -1.51 -11.01
N ASP A 65 3.64 -2.16 -12.02
CA ASP A 65 4.39 -2.74 -13.12
C ASP A 65 4.76 -1.64 -14.13
N LEU A 66 6.02 -1.64 -14.57
CA LEU A 66 6.58 -0.64 -15.47
C LEU A 66 7.26 -1.30 -16.66
N ALA A 67 7.00 -0.76 -17.84
CA ALA A 67 7.77 -1.04 -19.05
C ALA A 67 8.17 0.28 -19.71
N ILE A 68 9.48 0.53 -19.78
CA ILE A 68 10.05 1.76 -20.33
C ILE A 68 10.86 1.39 -21.57
N LYS A 69 10.39 1.80 -22.75
CA LYS A 69 11.10 1.67 -24.01
C LYS A 69 11.85 2.97 -24.28
N ASN A 70 13.16 2.88 -24.52
CA ASN A 70 13.96 4.01 -24.95
C ASN A 70 13.77 4.22 -26.46
N ASN A 71 13.14 5.34 -26.85
CA ASN A 71 12.99 5.77 -28.24
C ASN A 71 14.07 6.76 -28.66
N HIS A 72 14.83 7.28 -27.70
CA HIS A 72 15.93 8.20 -27.93
C HIS A 72 17.15 7.48 -28.56
N THR A 73 18.02 8.26 -29.20
CA THR A 73 19.21 7.77 -29.92
C THR A 73 20.40 7.46 -28.99
N SER A 74 20.38 8.00 -27.77
CA SER A 74 21.36 7.73 -26.72
C SER A 74 20.75 6.91 -25.58
N SER A 75 21.61 6.41 -24.68
CA SER A 75 21.13 5.71 -23.49
C SER A 75 20.44 6.69 -22.53
N ILE A 76 19.36 6.24 -21.90
CA ILE A 76 18.65 6.98 -20.85
C ILE A 76 18.84 6.27 -19.51
N ARG A 77 18.66 6.99 -18.40
CA ARG A 77 18.78 6.41 -17.04
C ARG A 77 17.52 6.71 -16.24
N VAL A 78 17.04 5.71 -15.50
CA VAL A 78 15.97 5.89 -14.52
C VAL A 78 16.61 6.18 -13.16
N LEU A 79 16.33 7.35 -12.57
CA LEU A 79 16.91 7.78 -11.31
C LEU A 79 16.03 7.33 -10.12
N TRP A 80 16.23 6.10 -9.65
CA TRP A 80 15.34 5.48 -8.66
C TRP A 80 15.28 6.16 -7.31
N ASP A 81 16.37 6.73 -6.82
CA ASP A 81 16.39 7.44 -5.53
C ASP A 81 15.62 8.78 -5.56
N GLU A 82 15.34 9.32 -6.74
CA GLU A 82 14.54 10.53 -6.94
C GLU A 82 13.09 10.21 -7.35
N ALA A 83 12.78 8.93 -7.61
CA ALA A 83 11.45 8.49 -7.92
C ALA A 83 10.60 8.35 -6.65
N ALA A 84 9.30 8.62 -6.79
CA ALA A 84 8.38 8.61 -5.66
C ALA A 84 6.98 8.13 -6.04
N TYR A 85 6.35 7.42 -5.11
CA TYR A 85 4.92 7.16 -5.13
C TYR A 85 4.23 8.27 -4.35
N ILE A 86 3.16 8.85 -4.90
CA ILE A 86 2.34 9.85 -4.22
C ILE A 86 0.98 9.24 -3.94
N ASP A 87 0.66 9.07 -2.65
CA ASP A 87 -0.60 8.45 -2.23
C ASP A 87 -1.82 9.34 -2.54
N ASN A 88 -3.01 8.84 -2.21
CA ASN A 88 -4.26 9.53 -2.48
C ASN A 88 -4.59 10.68 -1.54
N ILE A 89 -3.72 10.97 -0.56
CA ILE A 89 -3.80 12.14 0.31
C ILE A 89 -2.64 13.13 0.08
N GLY A 90 -1.76 12.82 -0.88
CA GLY A 90 -0.67 13.69 -1.33
C GLY A 90 0.65 13.49 -0.59
N ASN A 91 0.79 12.43 0.22
CA ASN A 91 2.09 12.10 0.82
C ASN A 91 3.00 11.49 -0.23
N SER A 92 4.29 11.83 -0.14
CA SER A 92 5.33 11.25 -0.98
C SER A 92 6.00 10.10 -0.24
N HIS A 93 6.03 8.95 -0.89
CA HIS A 93 6.66 7.73 -0.43
C HIS A 93 7.83 7.39 -1.34
N ARG A 94 8.96 7.07 -0.72
CA ARG A 94 10.12 6.56 -1.45
C ARG A 94 9.76 5.18 -2.03
N ILE A 95 10.11 4.95 -3.29
CA ILE A 95 9.91 3.64 -3.92
C ILE A 95 11.15 2.75 -3.83
N ILE A 96 10.93 1.44 -3.91
CA ILE A 96 11.94 0.44 -4.24
C ILE A 96 11.57 -0.23 -5.57
N HIS A 97 12.56 -0.52 -6.42
CA HIS A 97 12.36 -1.31 -7.64
C HIS A 97 12.85 -2.75 -7.46
N MET A 98 12.40 -3.69 -8.31
CA MET A 98 12.61 -5.13 -8.13
C MET A 98 14.08 -5.57 -8.19
N GLY A 99 14.99 -4.71 -8.66
CA GLY A 99 16.43 -4.95 -8.65
C GLY A 99 17.12 -4.81 -7.28
N THR A 100 16.42 -4.28 -6.28
CA THR A 100 16.99 -4.01 -4.94
C THR A 100 16.56 -5.10 -3.94
N LYS A 101 17.50 -5.57 -3.11
CA LYS A 101 17.18 -6.50 -2.02
C LYS A 101 16.26 -5.82 -1.00
N LEU A 102 15.21 -6.50 -0.55
CA LEU A 102 14.25 -5.91 0.40
C LEU A 102 14.88 -5.52 1.75
N VAL A 103 15.90 -6.25 2.20
CA VAL A 103 16.70 -5.87 3.39
C VAL A 103 17.43 -4.53 3.22
N ASP A 104 17.63 -4.10 1.98
CA ASP A 104 18.31 -2.88 1.58
C ASP A 104 17.33 -1.82 1.07
N LYS A 105 16.01 -1.97 1.33
CA LYS A 105 14.96 -1.05 0.84
C LYS A 105 15.17 0.42 1.21
N GLU A 106 15.90 0.67 2.29
CA GLU A 106 16.25 2.01 2.75
C GLU A 106 17.60 2.54 2.22
N LYS A 107 18.37 1.74 1.47
CA LYS A 107 19.67 2.15 0.93
C LYS A 107 19.55 2.75 -0.46
N ALA A 108 20.53 3.56 -0.85
CA ALA A 108 20.59 4.17 -2.18
C ALA A 108 20.46 3.14 -3.31
N GLN A 109 19.69 3.49 -4.33
CA GLN A 109 19.37 2.66 -5.49
C GLN A 109 20.09 3.17 -6.74
N VAL A 110 20.94 2.32 -7.30
CA VAL A 110 21.72 2.65 -8.49
C VAL A 110 20.79 2.85 -9.69
N PRO A 111 20.95 3.93 -10.48
CA PRO A 111 20.13 4.14 -11.66
C PRO A 111 20.20 2.98 -12.67
N SER A 112 19.04 2.62 -13.23
CA SER A 112 18.98 1.66 -14.33
C SER A 112 19.29 2.35 -15.66
N VAL A 113 20.22 1.80 -16.44
CA VAL A 113 20.55 2.29 -17.80
C VAL A 113 19.72 1.54 -18.83
N ILE A 114 19.07 2.26 -19.74
CA ILE A 114 18.33 1.71 -20.87
C ILE A 114 19.01 2.15 -22.16
N PRO A 115 19.75 1.26 -22.86
CA PRO A 115 20.37 1.58 -24.15
C PRO A 115 19.36 2.05 -25.19
N ALA A 116 19.84 2.78 -26.20
CA ALA A 116 19.01 3.24 -27.32
C ALA A 116 18.25 2.08 -27.97
N GLY A 117 16.94 2.23 -28.15
CA GLY A 117 16.08 1.18 -28.70
C GLY A 117 15.89 -0.04 -27.79
N ALA A 118 16.43 -0.07 -26.58
CA ALA A 118 16.19 -1.15 -25.61
C ALA A 118 14.96 -0.86 -24.73
N GLN A 119 14.53 -1.88 -23.99
CA GLN A 119 13.40 -1.77 -23.06
C GLN A 119 13.79 -2.28 -21.68
N LEU A 120 13.38 -1.56 -20.64
CA LEU A 120 13.36 -2.00 -19.25
C LEU A 120 11.96 -2.48 -18.88
N LYS A 121 11.87 -3.60 -18.19
CA LYS A 121 10.66 -4.05 -17.49
C LYS A 121 11.01 -4.18 -16.01
N ASP A 122 10.25 -3.54 -15.16
CA ASP A 122 10.50 -3.51 -13.71
C ASP A 122 9.19 -3.40 -12.93
N VAL A 123 9.27 -3.56 -11.62
CA VAL A 123 8.16 -3.43 -10.69
C VAL A 123 8.60 -2.53 -9.56
N VAL A 124 7.75 -1.57 -9.19
CA VAL A 124 8.02 -0.64 -8.09
C VAL A 124 6.96 -0.75 -7.00
N ALA A 125 7.35 -0.49 -5.77
CA ALA A 125 6.47 -0.41 -4.61
C ALA A 125 6.98 0.64 -3.62
N PRO A 126 6.12 1.27 -2.81
CA PRO A 126 6.53 2.08 -1.67
C PRO A 126 7.40 1.26 -0.72
N SER A 127 8.56 1.79 -0.37
CA SER A 127 9.53 1.12 0.51
C SER A 127 9.01 0.97 1.94
N ASP A 128 8.27 1.95 2.44
CA ASP A 128 7.62 1.96 3.75
C ASP A 128 6.42 1.02 3.83
N GLY A 129 5.75 0.76 2.71
CA GLY A 129 4.73 -0.30 2.57
C GLY A 129 5.29 -1.72 2.52
N ILE A 130 6.57 -1.95 2.80
CA ILE A 130 7.19 -3.28 2.80
C ILE A 130 7.70 -3.61 4.19
N GLU A 131 7.15 -4.66 4.78
CA GLU A 131 7.44 -5.08 6.14
C GLU A 131 7.83 -6.55 6.23
N PHE A 132 8.72 -6.88 7.17
CA PHE A 132 9.06 -8.26 7.48
C PHE A 132 8.20 -8.74 8.64
N LYS A 133 7.19 -9.58 8.34
CA LYS A 133 6.20 -10.09 9.30
C LYS A 133 6.19 -11.62 9.24
N ASN A 134 6.25 -12.28 10.39
CA ASN A 134 6.16 -13.74 10.51
C ASN A 134 7.15 -14.54 9.64
N GLY A 135 8.35 -14.00 9.40
CA GLY A 135 9.37 -14.67 8.59
C GLY A 135 9.27 -14.41 7.09
N GLU A 136 8.30 -13.60 6.64
CA GLU A 136 8.08 -13.27 5.24
C GLU A 136 8.03 -11.77 5.01
N TRP A 137 8.37 -11.35 3.79
CA TRP A 137 8.18 -9.98 3.35
C TRP A 137 6.75 -9.79 2.86
N VAL A 138 6.06 -8.81 3.45
CA VAL A 138 4.67 -8.46 3.15
C VAL A 138 4.65 -7.07 2.53
N TYR A 139 3.84 -6.91 1.49
CA TYR A 139 3.58 -5.63 0.84
C TYR A 139 2.21 -5.14 1.29
N GLU A 140 2.16 -3.92 1.80
CA GLU A 140 0.91 -3.24 2.12
C GLU A 140 0.23 -2.76 0.84
N PRO A 141 -1.12 -2.68 0.82
CA PRO A 141 -1.83 -2.14 -0.32
C PRO A 141 -1.44 -0.69 -0.59
N LEU A 142 -1.24 -0.33 -1.87
CA LEU A 142 -0.95 1.04 -2.29
C LEU A 142 -2.06 2.01 -1.87
N HIS A 143 -3.30 1.52 -1.89
CA HIS A 143 -4.50 2.30 -1.61
C HIS A 143 -5.12 1.90 -0.28
N TYR A 144 -4.33 1.99 0.79
CA TYR A 144 -4.78 1.62 2.14
C TYR A 144 -5.32 2.83 2.90
N ASN A 145 -6.64 3.04 2.84
CA ASN A 145 -7.30 4.02 3.70
C ASN A 145 -8.08 3.30 4.79
N LYS A 146 -7.54 3.34 6.02
CA LYS A 146 -8.17 2.74 7.20
C LYS A 146 -9.20 3.71 7.78
N PHE A 147 -10.45 3.28 7.82
CA PHE A 147 -11.53 4.06 8.42
C PHE A 147 -11.88 3.54 9.83
N PRO A 148 -12.21 4.43 10.78
CA PRO A 148 -12.68 4.03 12.10
C PRO A 148 -14.03 3.32 12.01
N ASN A 149 -14.36 2.47 12.99
CA ASN A 149 -15.61 1.69 12.99
C ASN A 149 -16.91 2.49 13.13
N SER A 150 -16.81 3.79 13.34
CA SER A 150 -17.95 4.66 13.57
C SER A 150 -18.60 5.19 12.29
N ILE A 151 -18.01 4.94 11.11
CA ILE A 151 -18.53 5.39 9.81
C ILE A 151 -19.09 4.21 9.03
N SER A 152 -20.25 4.39 8.37
CA SER A 152 -20.86 3.33 7.55
C SER A 152 -20.12 3.15 6.22
N ALA A 153 -20.26 1.98 5.59
CA ALA A 153 -19.66 1.73 4.27
C ALA A 153 -20.19 2.70 3.20
N GLU A 154 -21.47 3.05 3.27
CA GLU A 154 -22.11 4.04 2.39
C GLU A 154 -21.53 5.45 2.58
N GLU A 155 -21.28 5.84 3.83
CA GLU A 155 -20.66 7.13 4.14
C GLU A 155 -19.21 7.21 3.63
N ILE A 156 -18.45 6.11 3.76
CA ILE A 156 -17.10 6.00 3.19
C ILE A 156 -17.13 6.16 1.67
N LEU A 157 -18.00 5.43 0.96
CA LEU A 157 -18.08 5.51 -0.51
C LEU A 157 -18.51 6.90 -0.97
N LYS A 158 -19.47 7.52 -0.28
CA LYS A 158 -19.88 8.91 -0.54
C LYS A 158 -18.71 9.89 -0.36
N GLN A 159 -17.83 9.65 0.61
CA GLN A 159 -16.61 10.44 0.76
C GLN A 159 -15.72 10.33 -0.49
N TYR A 160 -15.49 9.13 -1.02
CA TYR A 160 -14.71 8.93 -2.26
C TYR A 160 -15.35 9.58 -3.48
N GLU A 161 -16.68 9.53 -3.60
CA GLU A 161 -17.42 10.19 -4.68
C GLU A 161 -17.30 11.73 -4.59
N SER A 162 -17.34 12.28 -3.37
CA SER A 162 -17.28 13.73 -3.14
C SER A 162 -15.87 14.32 -3.15
N ARG A 163 -14.82 13.48 -3.10
CA ARG A 163 -13.42 13.88 -2.94
C ARG A 163 -12.55 13.28 -4.06
N PRO A 164 -12.51 13.92 -5.25
CA PRO A 164 -11.73 13.44 -6.40
C PRO A 164 -10.24 13.26 -6.13
N GLU A 165 -9.70 13.92 -5.10
CA GLU A 165 -8.31 13.73 -4.68
C GLU A 165 -8.06 12.34 -4.08
N LEU A 166 -9.05 11.74 -3.40
CA LEU A 166 -8.93 10.41 -2.81
C LEU A 166 -8.95 9.29 -3.85
N THR A 167 -9.35 9.61 -5.08
CA THR A 167 -9.44 8.67 -6.19
C THR A 167 -8.19 8.68 -7.06
N LYS A 168 -7.21 9.56 -6.80
CA LYS A 168 -5.98 9.63 -7.59
C LYS A 168 -4.77 9.18 -6.79
N THR A 169 -3.80 8.59 -7.47
CA THR A 169 -2.44 8.38 -6.97
C THR A 169 -1.46 8.66 -8.11
N GLN A 170 -0.18 8.87 -7.80
CA GLN A 170 0.80 9.23 -8.82
C GLN A 170 2.12 8.48 -8.63
N LEU A 171 2.85 8.30 -9.73
CA LEU A 171 4.22 7.83 -9.74
C LEU A 171 5.08 8.86 -10.45
N LEU A 172 6.04 9.43 -9.73
CA LEU A 172 7.08 10.30 -10.26
C LEU A 172 8.28 9.45 -10.69
N LEU A 173 8.66 9.55 -11.96
CA LEU A 173 9.81 8.89 -12.57
C LEU A 173 10.73 9.94 -13.21
N PRO A 174 11.84 10.31 -12.54
CA PRO A 174 12.86 11.15 -13.15
C PRO A 174 13.74 10.30 -14.09
N ILE A 175 13.83 10.75 -15.33
CA ILE A 175 14.63 10.14 -16.40
C ILE A 175 15.75 11.10 -16.77
N GLU A 176 16.99 10.62 -16.74
CA GLU A 176 18.15 11.35 -17.23
C GLU A 176 18.44 11.00 -18.68
N ILE A 177 18.54 12.01 -19.54
CA ILE A 177 18.88 11.90 -20.96
C ILE A 177 20.01 12.89 -21.24
N ASN A 178 21.18 12.38 -21.66
CA ASN A 178 22.37 13.21 -21.92
C ASN A 178 22.77 14.14 -20.75
N GLY A 179 22.51 13.74 -19.51
CA GLY A 179 22.80 14.52 -18.30
C GLY A 179 21.71 15.53 -17.91
N GLU A 180 20.66 15.68 -18.71
CA GLU A 180 19.49 16.48 -18.36
C GLU A 180 18.41 15.60 -17.73
N LYS A 181 17.76 16.12 -16.68
CA LYS A 181 16.70 15.40 -15.96
C LYS A 181 15.32 15.84 -16.43
N ILE A 182 14.51 14.87 -16.83
CA ILE A 182 13.12 15.05 -17.23
C ILE A 182 12.22 14.28 -16.26
N GLU A 183 11.26 14.98 -15.66
CA GLU A 183 10.33 14.41 -14.69
C GLU A 183 9.04 13.96 -15.39
N TYR A 184 8.77 12.66 -15.33
CA TYR A 184 7.53 12.04 -15.80
C TYR A 184 6.66 11.72 -14.58
N THR A 185 5.51 12.36 -14.45
CA THR A 185 4.53 12.04 -13.41
C THR A 185 3.34 11.33 -14.03
N LEU A 186 3.16 10.06 -13.71
CA LEU A 186 2.04 9.23 -14.14
C LEU A 186 0.93 9.34 -13.10
N THR A 187 -0.29 9.70 -13.52
CA THR A 187 -1.45 9.82 -12.63
C THR A 187 -2.44 8.70 -12.90
N TYR A 188 -2.71 7.90 -11.88
CA TYR A 188 -3.69 6.83 -11.91
C TYR A 188 -4.98 7.30 -11.25
N LYS A 189 -6.12 7.05 -11.90
CA LYS A 189 -7.44 7.32 -11.33
C LYS A 189 -8.13 6.01 -11.01
N GLY A 190 -8.61 5.92 -9.78
CA GLY A 190 -9.40 4.83 -9.24
C GLY A 190 -10.86 4.97 -9.63
N SER A 191 -11.49 3.83 -9.87
CA SER A 191 -12.93 3.68 -10.11
C SER A 191 -13.42 2.37 -9.49
N ASN A 192 -14.75 2.18 -9.49
CA ASN A 192 -15.38 0.97 -8.95
C ASN A 192 -15.00 0.68 -7.49
N PHE A 193 -15.02 1.72 -6.65
CA PHE A 193 -14.65 1.60 -5.24
C PHE A 193 -15.63 0.71 -4.48
N TYR A 194 -15.10 -0.13 -3.59
CA TYR A 194 -15.88 -0.98 -2.70
C TYR A 194 -15.21 -1.11 -1.34
N VAL A 195 -16.01 -1.38 -0.32
CA VAL A 195 -15.52 -1.48 1.06
C VAL A 195 -15.24 -2.94 1.42
N LYS A 196 -14.00 -3.23 1.81
CA LYS A 196 -13.59 -4.51 2.39
C LYS A 196 -13.68 -4.45 3.91
N HIS A 197 -14.19 -5.53 4.51
CA HIS A 197 -14.20 -5.72 5.95
C HIS A 197 -13.04 -6.62 6.35
N THR A 198 -12.18 -6.16 7.27
CA THR A 198 -11.24 -7.06 7.94
C THR A 198 -11.57 -7.20 9.43
N LYS A 199 -11.24 -8.37 9.97
CA LYS A 199 -11.20 -8.60 11.41
C LYS A 199 -9.75 -8.41 11.84
N GLU A 200 -9.43 -7.29 12.47
CA GLU A 200 -8.09 -7.04 13.00
C GLU A 200 -8.08 -7.39 14.49
N TYR A 201 -7.16 -8.27 14.89
CA TYR A 201 -7.01 -8.67 16.30
C TYR A 201 -6.21 -7.60 17.05
N ASP A 202 -6.87 -6.88 17.96
CA ASP A 202 -6.22 -5.86 18.80
C ASP A 202 -5.64 -6.51 20.07
N ALA A 203 -4.39 -6.97 19.98
CA ALA A 203 -3.67 -7.56 21.11
C ALA A 203 -3.42 -6.55 22.26
N THR A 204 -3.41 -5.24 21.97
CA THR A 204 -3.03 -4.21 22.96
C THR A 204 -4.15 -3.87 23.95
N LYS A 205 -5.42 -4.03 23.55
CA LYS A 205 -6.56 -3.86 24.46
C LYS A 205 -6.77 -5.03 25.43
N THR A 206 -6.13 -6.17 25.19
CA THR A 206 -6.24 -7.34 26.08
C THR A 206 -5.43 -7.15 27.38
N LEU A 207 -4.46 -6.23 27.40
CA LEU A 207 -3.56 -6.01 28.54
C LEU A 207 -4.06 -5.01 29.59
N ILE A 208 -5.16 -4.28 29.34
CA ILE A 208 -5.63 -3.20 30.26
C ILE A 208 -6.73 -3.71 31.23
N GLY A 209 -7.08 -4.99 31.19
CA GLY A 209 -8.21 -5.55 31.92
C GLY A 209 -7.85 -6.56 33.01
N THR A 210 -7.00 -6.25 33.98
CA THR A 210 -6.94 -7.02 35.25
C THR A 210 -6.29 -6.24 36.40
N TYR A 211 -7.02 -5.28 36.96
CA TYR A 211 -6.79 -4.86 38.34
C TYR A 211 -8.14 -4.84 39.07
N ALA A 212 -8.45 -5.94 39.74
CA ALA A 212 -9.52 -5.98 40.73
C ALA A 212 -8.92 -6.47 42.04
N THR A 213 -8.74 -5.52 42.96
CA THR A 213 -8.34 -5.74 44.34
C THR A 213 -9.41 -6.54 45.07
N THR A 214 -9.08 -7.71 45.61
CA THR A 214 -9.63 -8.21 46.89
C THR A 214 -8.57 -9.10 47.56
N GLY A 215 -8.49 -8.98 48.88
CA GLY A 215 -7.42 -9.44 49.77
C GLY A 215 -6.66 -10.72 49.43
N GLY A 216 -5.32 -10.59 49.42
CA GLY A 216 -4.40 -11.57 50.00
C GLY A 216 -4.20 -12.89 49.27
N LEU A 217 -3.42 -12.89 48.18
CA LEU A 217 -2.36 -13.86 47.82
C LEU A 217 -1.95 -13.61 46.37
N THR A 218 -0.72 -13.13 46.15
CA THR A 218 -0.13 -12.97 44.81
C THR A 218 0.25 -14.34 44.25
N ILE A 219 -0.45 -14.79 43.19
CA ILE A 219 0.01 -15.88 42.34
C ILE A 219 0.58 -15.27 41.07
N LEU A 220 1.91 -15.31 40.92
CA LEU A 220 2.57 -15.15 39.63
C LEU A 220 2.22 -16.37 38.78
N MET A 221 1.48 -16.17 37.68
CA MET A 221 1.33 -17.20 36.65
C MET A 221 2.04 -16.73 35.38
N TYR A 222 3.11 -17.45 35.05
CA TYR A 222 3.94 -17.26 33.86
C TYR A 222 3.10 -17.39 32.58
N ILE A 223 3.37 -16.49 31.63
CA ILE A 223 2.93 -16.58 30.24
C ILE A 223 3.64 -17.77 29.59
N LEU A 224 2.90 -18.74 29.07
CA LEU A 224 3.38 -19.74 28.11
C LEU A 224 2.17 -20.28 27.33
N LEU A 225 2.05 -19.88 26.05
CA LEU A 225 2.00 -20.77 24.88
C LEU A 225 1.33 -20.10 23.67
N ILE A 226 2.19 -19.80 22.70
CA ILE A 226 1.91 -19.86 21.27
C ILE A 226 1.51 -21.33 20.93
N PRO A 227 0.55 -21.55 20.02
CA PRO A 227 0.88 -22.32 18.81
C PRO A 227 0.33 -21.59 17.56
N TYR A 228 1.19 -21.29 16.58
CA TYR A 228 1.33 -22.09 15.35
C TYR A 228 -0.02 -22.43 14.70
N MET A 229 -0.37 -21.67 13.66
CA MET A 229 -0.82 -22.12 12.34
C MET A 229 -0.90 -20.92 11.40
#